data_AF-M0CNP0-F1
#
_entry.id   AF-M0CNP0-F1
#
_cell.length_a   1.000
_cell.length_b   1.000
_cell.length_c   1.000
_cell.angle_alpha   90.00
_cell.angle_beta   90.00
_cell.angle_gamma   90.00
#
_symmetry.space_group_name_H-M   'P 1'
#
loop_
_entity.id
_entity.type
_entity.pdbx_description
1 polymer ?
#
loop_
_entity_poly.entity_id
_entity_poly.type
_entity_poly.pdbx_seq_one_letter_code
_entity_poly.pdbx_strand_id
1 'polypeptide(L)' 'MTVASILAAIILIPWQASEIVRAWTSDDTVPTTCPDCGLTGHDPDASHCKACGHVVYQESESD' A
#
# COMPACT_ATOMS: atom_id res chain seq x y z
N MET A 1 0.27 26.35 -32.94
CA MET A 1 -0.40 26.36 -31.62
C MET A 1 -0.67 24.95 -31.10
N THR A 2 -1.17 24.02 -31.92
CA THR A 2 -1.51 22.63 -31.50
C THR A 2 -0.35 21.79 -30.99
N VAL A 3 0.83 21.88 -31.61
CA VAL A 3 2.02 21.11 -31.19
C VAL A 3 2.47 21.49 -29.77
N ALA A 4 2.45 22.78 -29.45
CA ALA A 4 2.80 23.27 -28.11
C ALA A 4 1.81 22.75 -27.05
N SER A 5 0.52 22.67 -27.39
CA SER A 5 -0.51 22.12 -26.50
C SER A 5 -0.31 20.63 -26.21
N ILE A 6 0.06 19.84 -27.23
CA ILE A 6 0.33 18.41 -27.08
C ILE A 6 1.58 18.18 -26.22
N LEU A 7 2.66 18.93 -26.48
CA LEU A 7 3.89 18.83 -25.69
C LEU A 7 3.66 19.21 -24.22
N ALA A 8 2.87 20.25 -23.95
CA ALA A 8 2.51 20.63 -22.58
C ALA A 8 1.72 19.52 -21.86
N ALA A 9 0.77 18.87 -22.54
CA ALA A 9 0.00 17.77 -21.96
C ALA A 9 0.87 16.56 -21.59
N ILE A 10 1.80 16.16 -22.47
CA ILE A 10 2.69 15.00 -22.22
C ILE A 10 3.60 15.26 -21.01
N ILE A 11 3.99 16.50 -20.75
CA ILE A 11 4.88 16.84 -19.63
C ILE A 11 4.11 16.98 -18.31
N LEU A 12 2.90 17.56 -18.33
CA LEU A 12 2.13 17.85 -17.12
C LEU A 12 1.42 16.62 -16.54
N ILE A 13 0.90 15.71 -17.39
CA ILE A 13 0.12 14.54 -16.96
C ILE A 13 0.95 13.56 -16.11
N PRO A 14 2.20 13.17 -16.48
CA PRO A 14 2.99 12.22 -15.69
C PRO A 14 3.36 12.77 -14.32
N TRP A 15 3.57 14.09 -14.23
CA TRP A 15 3.92 14.73 -12.96
C TRP A 15 2.76 14.68 -11.96
N GLN A 16 1.52 14.96 -12.40
CA GLN A 16 0.32 14.80 -11.57
C GLN A 16 0.04 13.33 -11.22
N ALA A 17 0.33 12.40 -12.13
CA ALA A 17 0.09 10.98 -11.90
C ALA A 17 1.06 10.34 -10.87
N SER A 18 2.18 10.99 -10.54
CA SER A 18 3.16 10.44 -9.61
C SER A 18 2.63 10.25 -8.19
N GLU A 19 1.72 11.12 -7.75
CA GLU A 19 1.09 11.04 -6.43
C GLU A 19 0.09 9.87 -6.37
N ILE A 20 -0.66 9.66 -7.46
CA ILE A 20 -1.61 8.55 -7.59
C ILE A 20 -0.88 7.20 -7.57
N VAL A 21 0.22 7.08 -8.32
CA VAL A 21 1.02 5.85 -8.36
C VAL A 21 1.59 5.52 -6.98
N ARG A 22 2.02 6.54 -6.23
CA ARG A 22 2.50 6.35 -4.85
C ARG A 22 1.41 5.77 -3.95
N ALA A 23 0.19 6.31 -4.02
CA ALA A 23 -0.92 5.80 -3.22
C ALA A 23 -1.26 4.33 -3.54
N TRP A 24 -1.10 3.88 -4.79
CA TRP A 24 -1.36 2.49 -5.16
C TRP A 24 -0.22 1.51 -4.83
N THR A 25 1.00 2.03 -4.65
CA THR A 25 2.19 1.21 -4.39
C THR A 25 2.53 1.17 -2.89
N SER A 26 1.83 1.93 -2.06
CA SER A 26 1.94 1.81 -0.61
C SER A 26 1.40 0.45 -0.18
N ASP A 27 2.31 -0.44 0.20
CA ASP A 27 1.97 -1.71 0.83
C ASP A 27 1.74 -1.43 2.31
N ASP A 28 0.47 -1.29 2.71
CA ASP A 28 0.07 -1.04 4.10
C ASP A 28 0.19 -2.32 4.93
N THR A 29 1.40 -2.84 5.11
CA THR A 29 1.66 -3.98 6.00
C THR A 29 2.19 -3.54 7.34
N VAL A 30 1.71 -4.23 8.37
CA VAL A 30 2.10 -3.99 9.76
C VAL A 30 3.30 -4.85 10.17
N PRO A 31 4.29 -4.29 10.88
CA PRO A 31 5.51 -5.01 11.26
C PRO A 31 5.30 -5.92 12.48
N THR A 32 4.11 -6.49 12.67
CA THR A 32 3.86 -7.46 13.75
C THR A 32 4.43 -8.82 13.36
N THR A 33 5.21 -9.42 14.26
CA THR A 33 5.79 -10.76 14.07
C THR A 33 4.88 -11.81 14.69
N CYS A 34 4.53 -12.83 13.91
CA CYS A 34 3.75 -13.96 14.41
C CYS A 34 4.57 -14.77 15.44
N PRO A 35 4.05 -15.02 16.65
CA PRO A 35 4.79 -15.74 17.70
C PRO A 35 5.01 -17.22 17.38
N ASP A 36 4.18 -17.83 16.54
CA ASP A 36 4.29 -19.26 16.20
C ASP A 36 5.22 -19.54 15.01
N CYS A 37 5.19 -18.71 13.96
CA CYS A 37 5.93 -18.98 12.72
C CYS A 37 6.97 -17.92 12.35
N GLY A 38 7.00 -16.77 13.03
CA GLY A 38 7.96 -15.71 12.76
C GLY A 38 7.69 -14.87 11.50
N LEU A 39 6.56 -15.07 10.80
CA LEU A 39 6.16 -14.18 9.69
C LEU A 39 6.03 -12.74 10.20
N THR A 40 6.59 -11.78 9.47
CA THR A 40 6.50 -10.34 9.76
C THR A 40 5.95 -9.63 8.54
N GLY A 41 5.14 -8.58 8.73
CA GLY A 41 4.42 -7.94 7.62
C GLY A 41 3.08 -8.65 7.40
N HIS A 42 2.09 -8.30 8.22
CA HIS A 42 0.71 -8.79 8.08
C HIS A 42 -0.16 -7.72 7.38
N ASP A 43 -1.26 -8.15 6.76
CA ASP A 43 -2.29 -7.21 6.33
C ASP A 43 -2.84 -6.46 7.56
N PRO A 44 -3.21 -5.19 7.45
CA PRO A 44 -3.54 -4.35 8.62
C PRO A 44 -4.83 -4.80 9.32
N ASP A 45 -5.68 -5.56 8.63
CA ASP A 45 -6.91 -6.18 9.11
C ASP A 45 -6.76 -7.69 9.36
N ALA A 46 -5.53 -8.22 9.34
CA ALA A 46 -5.28 -9.66 9.51
C ALA A 46 -5.57 -10.11 10.96
N SER A 47 -6.70 -10.82 11.14
CA SER A 47 -6.99 -11.54 12.39
C SER A 47 -6.18 -12.83 12.55
N HIS A 48 -5.72 -13.42 11.44
CA HIS A 48 -4.99 -14.69 11.42
C HIS A 48 -3.77 -14.60 10.52
N CYS A 49 -2.68 -15.25 10.94
CA CYS A 49 -1.44 -15.30 10.19
C CYS A 49 -1.63 -16.14 8.93
N LYS A 50 -1.29 -15.59 7.76
CA LYS A 50 -1.44 -16.28 6.47
C LYS A 50 -0.54 -17.51 6.32
N ALA A 51 0.58 -17.56 7.05
CA ALA A 51 1.52 -18.66 6.98
C ALA A 51 1.11 -19.86 7.85
N CYS A 52 0.57 -19.63 9.05
CA CYS A 52 0.31 -20.71 10.02
C CYS A 52 -1.11 -20.75 10.59
N GLY A 53 -1.93 -19.72 10.37
CA GLY A 53 -3.29 -19.62 10.91
C GLY A 53 -3.38 -19.21 12.38
N HIS A 54 -2.27 -18.84 13.04
CA HIS A 54 -2.30 -18.31 14.40
C HIS A 54 -3.02 -16.95 14.46
N VAL A 55 -3.77 -16.68 15.52
CA VAL A 55 -4.44 -15.40 15.72
C VAL A 55 -3.41 -14.30 15.99
N VAL A 56 -3.33 -13.31 15.10
CA VAL A 56 -2.46 -12.15 15.27
C VAL A 56 -3.37 -10.98 15.65
N TYR A 57 -3.35 -10.61 16.93
CA TYR A 57 -4.17 -9.50 17.43
C TYR A 57 -3.56 -8.18 16.93
N GLN A 58 -4.32 -7.46 16.13
CA GLN A 58 -4.06 -6.07 15.82
C GLN A 58 -5.23 -5.24 16.28
N GLU A 59 -4.94 -4.16 17.01
CA GLU A 59 -5.93 -3.17 17.38
C GLU A 59 -6.37 -2.47 16.09
N SER A 60 -7.49 -2.94 15.51
CA SER A 60 -8.17 -2.20 14.47
C SER A 60 -8.68 -0.92 15.11
N GLU A 61 -8.04 0.21 14.82
CA GLU A 61 -8.55 1.52 15.15
C GLU A 61 -9.82 1.72 14.32
N SER A 62 -10.95 1.32 14.91
CA SER A 62 -12.29 1.49 14.35
C SER A 62 -12.78 2.89 14.71
N ASP A 63 -12.44 3.88 13.87
CA ASP A 63 -13.05 5.21 13.86
C ASP A 63 -14.14 5.29 12.78
#